data_AF-W6TGN2-F1
#
_entry.id   AF-W6TGN2-F1
#
_cell.length_a   1.000
_cell.length_b   1.000
_cell.length_c   1.000
_cell.angle_alpha   90.00
_cell.angle_beta   90.00
_cell.angle_gamma   90.00
#
_symmetry.space_group_name_H-M   'P 1'
#
loop_
_entity.id
_entity.type
_entity.pdbx_description
1 polymer ?
#
loop_
_entity_poly.entity_id
_entity_poly.type
_entity_poly.pdbx_seq_one_letter_code
_entity_poly.pdbx_strand_id
1 'polypeptide(L)' 'MISTAGTGVFYVTKTGAKKEKLSLKKYDKKVRKHVVFKEHKIK' A
#
# COMPACT_ATOMS: atom_id res chain seq x y z
N MET A 1 -1.60 -3.86 0.63
CA MET A 1 -0.91 -2.63 0.15
C MET A 1 0.46 -2.51 0.79
N ILE A 2 1.52 -2.35 0.01
CA ILE A 2 2.91 -2.21 0.49
C ILE A 2 3.41 -0.80 0.16
N SER A 3 4.07 -0.14 1.12
CA SER A 3 4.73 1.16 0.91
C SER A 3 5.84 1.03 -0.13
N THR A 4 5.85 1.88 -1.15
CA THR A 4 6.97 1.91 -2.12
C THR A 4 8.25 2.51 -1.54
N ALA A 5 8.23 3.06 -0.32
CA ALA A 5 9.42 3.60 0.35
C ALA A 5 10.29 2.53 1.03
N GLY A 6 9.93 1.24 0.98
CA GLY A 6 10.74 0.16 1.58
C GLY A 6 10.75 0.17 3.12
N THR A 7 9.85 0.92 3.75
CA THR A 7 9.78 1.13 5.20
C THR A 7 9.12 -0.01 5.98
N GLY A 8 8.59 -1.01 5.28
CA GLY A 8 7.88 -2.16 5.86
C GLY A 8 6.45 -1.86 6.33
N VAL A 9 5.93 -0.66 6.07
CA VAL A 9 4.53 -0.31 6.39
C VAL A 9 3.61 -0.93 5.34
N PHE A 10 2.66 -1.75 5.77
CA PHE A 10 1.64 -2.31 4.92
C PHE A 10 0.24 -2.08 5.50
N TYR A 11 -0.73 -1.88 4.61
CA TYR A 11 -2.15 -1.86 4.96
C TYR A 11 -2.82 -3.09 4.39
N VAL A 12 -3.63 -3.75 5.21
CA VAL A 12 -4.48 -4.86 4.78
C VAL A 12 -5.83 -4.30 4.34
N THR A 13 -6.20 -4.57 3.09
CA THR A 13 -7.49 -4.20 2.50
C THR A 13 -8.15 -5.46 1.98
N LYS A 14 -9.44 -5.64 2.26
CA LYS A 14 -10.24 -6.75 1.71
C LYS A 14 -10.69 -6.36 0.31
N THR A 15 -9.96 -6.80 -0.72
CA THR A 15 -10.35 -6.63 -2.12
C THR A 15 -10.97 -7.91 -2.67
N GLY A 16 -11.98 -7.75 -3.53
CA GLY A 16 -12.59 -8.86 -4.28
C GLY A 16 -11.73 -9.24 -5.49
N ALA A 17 -11.86 -10.48 -5.96
CA ALA A 17 -10.99 -11.07 -6.99
C ALA A 17 -10.99 -10.34 -8.36
N LYS A 18 -12.02 -9.53 -8.66
CA LYS A 18 -12.21 -8.83 -9.95
C LYS A 18 -11.83 -7.34 -9.93
N LYS A 19 -11.24 -6.82 -8.85
CA LYS A 19 -10.83 -5.41 -8.80
C LYS A 19 -9.44 -5.19 -9.39
N GLU A 20 -9.28 -4.11 -10.13
CA GLU A 20 -7.99 -3.62 -10.61
C GLU A 20 -7.07 -3.25 -9.43
N LYS A 21 -5.75 -3.39 -9.63
CA LYS A 21 -4.76 -3.13 -8.58
C LYS A 21 -4.78 -1.65 -8.19
N LEU A 22 -5.13 -1.36 -6.94
CA LEU A 22 -5.18 0.03 -6.45
C LEU A 22 -3.78 0.56 -6.15
N SER A 23 -3.56 1.82 -6.54
CA SER A 23 -2.42 2.64 -6.12
C SER A 23 -2.94 3.86 -5.37
N LEU A 24 -2.70 3.92 -4.05
CA LEU A 24 -3.17 5.01 -3.19
C LEU A 24 -2.00 5.80 -2.63
N LYS A 25 -2.11 7.12 -2.55
CA LYS A 25 -1.17 7.93 -1.75
C LYS A 25 -1.60 7.88 -0.28
N LYS A 26 -0.74 7.37 0.60
CA LYS A 26 -0.96 7.37 2.05
C LYS A 26 0.25 7.95 2.78
N TYR A 27 0.02 8.44 3.98
CA TYR A 27 1.08 8.95 4.83
C TYR A 27 1.93 7.82 5.40
N ASP A 28 3.23 7.88 5.17
CA ASP A 28 4.20 6.99 5.81
C ASP A 28 4.79 7.69 7.04
N LYS A 29 4.46 7.16 8.23
CA LYS A 29 4.91 7.73 9.51
C LYS A 29 6.44 7.71 9.67
N LYS A 30 7.15 6.78 9.02
CA LYS A 30 8.63 6.70 9.09
C LYS A 30 9.29 7.82 8.30
N VAL A 31 8.82 8.07 7.08
CA VAL A 31 9.40 9.10 6.18
C VAL A 31 8.76 10.48 6.42
N ARG A 32 7.65 10.52 7.18
CA ARG A 32 6.84 11.72 7.43
C ARG A 32 6.35 12.40 6.16
N LYS A 33 6.06 11.59 5.13
CA LYS A 33 5.62 12.06 3.80
C LYS A 33 4.53 11.17 3.25
N HIS A 34 3.73 11.72 2.34
CA HIS A 34 2.77 10.93 1.58
C HIS A 34 3.50 10.19 0.47
N VAL A 35 3.38 8.87 0.47
CA VAL A 35 4.03 7.98 -0.49
C VAL A 35 2.96 7.17 -1.20
N VAL A 36 3.28 6.68 -2.39
CA VAL A 36 2.40 5.77 -3.13
C VAL A 36 2.48 4.38 -2.48
N PHE A 37 1.33 3.81 -2.19
CA PHE A 37 1.16 2.44 -1.73
C PHE A 37 0.56 1.65 -2.87
N LYS A 38 1.24 0.58 -3.28
CA LYS A 38 0.75 -0.33 -4.31
C LYS A 38 0.12 -1.55 -3.67
N GLU A 39 -1.00 -2.02 -4.21
CA GLU A 39 -1.53 -3.31 -3.80
C GLU A 39 -0.61 -4.46 -4.22
N HIS A 40 -0.42 -5.38 -3.29
CA HIS A 40 0.25 -6.65 -3.47
C HIS A 40 -0.58 -7.70 -2.75
N LYS A 41 -0.69 -8.87 -3.38
CA LYS A 41 -1.34 -10.02 -2.78
C LYS A 41 -0.38 -10.57 -1.74
N ILE A 42 -0.76 -10.47 -0.48
CA ILE A 42 -0.08 -11.19 0.60
C ILE A 42 -0.53 -12.65 0.43
N LYS A 43 0.45 -13.55 0.28
CA LYS A 43 0.21 -14.97 0.00
C LYS A 43 -0.40 -15.68 1.19
#